data_AF-A0A359GWQ2-F1
#
_entry.id   AF-A0A359GWQ2-F1
#
_cell.length_a   1.000
_cell.length_b   1.000
_cell.length_c   1.000
_cell.angle_alpha   90.00
_cell.angle_beta   90.00
_cell.angle_gamma   90.00
#
_symmetry.space_group_name_H-M   'P 1'
#
loop_
_entity.id
_entity.type
_entity.pdbx_description
1 polymer ?
#
loop_
_entity_poly.entity_id
_entity_poly.type
_entity_poly.pdbx_seq_one_letter_code
_entity_poly.pdbx_strand_id
1 'polypeptide(L)'
;LFNAIGGPFFWLFLYGSFKKYIQAERRLVVPVIFYLAVNAIILFGFLYVMRYLSSRYAMLFCLLVALVIPVVLSRIIDSLRERNWGTIGMRVVILFFGYLGFDSFVSFGDSKSFVFDSVDWVNQQSETNVDLITNNHAIAYFTGKVDNYDKTQRFLTEDQIINAQPNDLFA
;
A
#
# COMPACT_ATOMS: atom_id res chain seq x y z
N LEU A 1 1.49 -2.05 -8.32
CA LEU A 1 0.03 -2.10 -8.58
C LEU A 1 -0.61 -3.33 -7.91
N PHE A 2 -0.11 -4.55 -8.13
CA PHE A 2 -0.55 -5.77 -7.44
C PHE A 2 -0.49 -5.64 -5.90
N ASN A 3 0.64 -5.18 -5.35
CA ASN A 3 0.78 -4.92 -3.91
C ASN A 3 0.11 -3.61 -3.43
N ALA A 4 -0.40 -2.76 -4.34
CA ALA A 4 -0.91 -1.42 -3.99
C ALA A 4 -2.44 -1.33 -4.02
N ILE A 5 -3.09 -2.04 -4.95
CA ILE A 5 -4.56 -2.13 -5.05
C ILE A 5 -5.06 -3.43 -4.42
N GLY A 6 -4.18 -4.42 -4.23
CA GLY A 6 -4.55 -5.80 -3.94
C GLY A 6 -4.69 -6.57 -5.25
N GLY A 7 -3.95 -7.67 -5.36
CA GLY A 7 -4.02 -8.59 -6.49
C GLY A 7 -5.44 -8.98 -6.95
N PRO A 8 -6.43 -9.15 -6.05
CA PRO A 8 -7.78 -9.56 -6.44
C PRO A 8 -8.53 -8.49 -7.25
N PHE A 9 -8.33 -7.22 -6.92
CA PHE A 9 -8.93 -6.09 -7.63
C PHE A 9 -8.33 -5.90 -9.03
N PHE A 10 -7.05 -6.22 -9.22
CA PHE A 10 -6.41 -6.21 -10.53
C PHE A 10 -7.05 -7.26 -11.46
N TRP A 11 -7.28 -8.48 -10.96
CA TRP A 11 -7.93 -9.54 -11.73
C TRP A 11 -9.40 -9.22 -12.07
N LEU A 12 -10.12 -8.58 -11.15
CA LEU A 12 -11.52 -8.18 -11.38
C LEU A 12 -11.62 -7.06 -12.43
N PHE A 13 -10.71 -6.08 -12.40
CA PHE A 13 -10.61 -5.05 -13.42
C PHE A 13 -10.25 -5.64 -14.80
N LEU A 14 -9.32 -6.59 -14.85
CA LEU A 14 -8.93 -7.28 -16.08
C LEU A 14 -10.12 -8.04 -16.68
N TYR A 15 -10.83 -8.82 -15.85
CA TYR A 15 -12.01 -9.59 -16.27
C TYR A 15 -13.15 -8.67 -16.75
N GLY A 16 -13.39 -7.55 -16.06
CA GLY A 16 -14.36 -6.52 -16.45
C GLY A 16 -14.03 -5.84 -17.78
N SER A 17 -12.75 -5.58 -18.05
CA SER A 17 -12.28 -5.00 -19.32
C SER A 17 -12.38 -5.99 -20.49
N PHE A 18 -12.00 -7.25 -20.29
CA PHE A 18 -12.02 -8.27 -21.34
C PHE A 18 -13.43 -8.62 -21.82
N LYS A 19 -14.44 -8.55 -20.95
CA LYS A 19 -15.79 -9.04 -21.25
C LYS A 19 -16.75 -7.96 -21.77
N LYS A 20 -16.26 -6.76 -22.09
CA LYS A 20 -17.06 -5.61 -22.60
C LYS A 20 -18.32 -5.28 -21.76
N TYR A 21 -18.36 -5.66 -20.48
CA TYR A 21 -19.46 -5.27 -19.57
C TYR A 21 -19.53 -3.77 -19.30
N ILE A 22 -18.49 -3.04 -19.74
CA ILE A 22 -18.49 -1.59 -19.92
C ILE A 22 -19.36 -1.22 -21.15
N GLN A 23 -20.65 -1.52 -21.08
CA GLN A 23 -21.67 -0.81 -21.84
C GLN A 23 -22.39 0.17 -20.91
N ALA A 24 -21.61 0.92 -20.10
CA ALA A 24 -22.16 2.06 -19.41
C ALA A 24 -22.31 3.21 -20.39
N GLU A 25 -23.38 3.98 -20.22
CA GLU A 25 -23.68 5.17 -21.02
C GLU A 25 -22.37 5.85 -21.41
N ARG A 26 -22.10 5.90 -22.71
CA ARG A 26 -20.83 6.37 -23.27
C ARG A 26 -20.42 7.73 -22.69
N ARG A 27 -21.41 8.50 -22.24
CA ARG A 27 -21.30 9.80 -21.57
C ARG A 27 -20.63 9.76 -20.18
N LEU A 28 -20.84 8.69 -19.38
CA LEU A 28 -20.29 8.57 -18.02
C LEU A 28 -18.95 7.83 -18.00
N VAL A 29 -18.72 6.90 -18.94
CA VAL A 29 -17.51 6.08 -18.94
C VAL A 29 -16.32 6.78 -19.60
N VAL A 30 -16.56 7.56 -20.66
CA VAL A 30 -15.50 8.26 -21.39
C VAL A 30 -14.70 9.22 -20.49
N PRO A 31 -15.34 10.06 -19.64
CA PRO A 31 -14.60 10.93 -18.72
C PRO A 31 -13.77 10.14 -17.71
N VAL A 32 -14.30 9.03 -17.21
CA VAL A 32 -13.65 8.18 -16.22
C VAL A 32 -12.43 7.48 -16.80
N ILE A 33 -12.56 6.87 -17.99
CA ILE A 33 -11.43 6.25 -18.70
C ILE A 33 -10.38 7.30 -19.06
N PHE A 34 -10.81 8.49 -19.48
CA PHE A 34 -9.89 9.59 -19.77
C PHE A 34 -9.10 10.01 -18.52
N TYR A 35 -9.77 10.18 -17.38
CA TYR A 35 -9.11 10.46 -16.10
C TYR A 35 -8.16 9.35 -15.67
N LEU A 36 -8.54 8.09 -15.88
CA LEU A 36 -7.72 6.92 -15.56
C LEU A 36 -6.47 6.88 -16.46
N ALA A 37 -6.62 7.17 -17.75
CA ALA A 37 -5.52 7.27 -18.70
C ALA A 37 -4.57 8.43 -18.37
N VAL A 38 -5.09 9.61 -18.04
CA VAL A 38 -4.29 10.77 -17.62
C VAL A 38 -3.49 10.44 -16.35
N ASN A 39 -4.13 9.85 -15.34
CA ASN A 39 -3.44 9.46 -14.11
C ASN A 39 -2.42 8.33 -14.35
N ALA A 40 -2.68 7.40 -15.28
CA ALA A 40 -1.71 6.40 -15.69
C ALA A 40 -0.50 7.06 -16.39
N ILE A 41 -0.72 8.02 -17.29
CA ILE A 41 0.35 8.77 -17.96
C ILE A 41 1.19 9.54 -16.94
N ILE A 42 0.56 10.20 -15.96
CA ILE A 42 1.27 10.90 -14.88
C ILE A 42 2.10 9.91 -14.07
N LEU A 43 1.54 8.75 -13.71
CA LEU A 43 2.26 7.69 -13.00
C LEU A 43 3.46 7.16 -13.79
N PHE A 44 3.29 6.87 -15.08
CA PHE A 44 4.37 6.43 -15.96
C PHE A 44 5.41 7.52 -16.17
N GLY A 45 5.00 8.79 -16.27
CA GLY A 45 5.90 9.94 -16.33
C GLY A 45 6.73 10.06 -15.06
N PHE A 46 6.11 9.95 -13.88
CA PHE A 46 6.81 9.94 -12.60
C PHE A 46 7.74 8.74 -12.47
N LEU A 47 7.32 7.54 -12.90
CA LEU A 47 8.14 6.33 -12.88
C LEU A 47 9.36 6.47 -13.80
N TYR A 48 9.15 7.04 -14.99
CA TYR A 48 10.21 7.27 -15.98
C TYR A 48 11.25 8.28 -15.47
N VAL A 49 10.78 9.39 -14.88
CA VAL A 49 11.66 10.47 -14.39
C VAL A 49 12.36 10.10 -13.09
N MET A 50 11.63 9.57 -12.11
CA MET A 50 12.15 9.39 -10.75
C MET A 50 12.80 8.01 -10.52
N ARG A 51 12.62 7.03 -11.41
CA ARG A 51 13.01 5.61 -11.25
C ARG A 51 12.54 4.92 -9.95
N TYR A 52 11.82 5.64 -9.09
CA TYR A 52 11.33 5.22 -7.79
C TYR A 52 9.86 5.63 -7.67
N LEU A 53 8.99 4.63 -7.58
CA LEU A 53 7.56 4.84 -7.46
C LEU A 53 7.15 4.78 -5.99
N SER A 54 7.13 5.92 -5.30
CA SER A 54 6.58 5.97 -3.94
C SER A 54 5.09 5.64 -3.95
N SER A 55 4.64 4.77 -3.04
CA SER A 55 3.23 4.34 -2.87
C SER A 55 2.25 5.52 -2.82
N ARG A 56 2.69 6.68 -2.33
CA ARG A 56 1.90 7.92 -2.26
C ARG A 56 1.41 8.41 -3.62
N TYR A 57 2.23 8.32 -4.67
CA TYR A 57 1.84 8.77 -6.02
C TYR A 57 0.89 7.79 -6.72
N ALA A 58 0.92 6.52 -6.33
CA ALA A 58 -0.03 5.52 -6.82
C ALA A 58 -1.41 5.64 -6.15
N MET A 59 -1.49 6.25 -4.96
CA MET A 59 -2.71 6.28 -4.14
C MET A 59 -3.89 6.97 -4.84
N LEU A 60 -3.68 8.12 -5.49
CA LEU A 60 -4.74 8.83 -6.21
C LEU A 60 -5.29 8.02 -7.38
N PHE A 61 -4.41 7.36 -8.13
CA PHE A 61 -4.82 6.44 -9.20
C PHE A 61 -5.61 5.24 -8.65
N CYS A 62 -5.17 4.66 -7.53
CA CYS A 62 -5.85 3.54 -6.89
C CYS A 62 -7.24 3.95 -6.39
N LEU A 63 -7.39 5.14 -5.81
CA LEU A 63 -8.68 5.70 -5.38
C LEU A 63 -9.63 5.92 -6.56
N LEU A 64 -9.12 6.44 -7.68
CA LEU A 64 -9.92 6.60 -8.89
C LEU A 64 -10.37 5.24 -9.46
N VAL A 65 -9.49 4.24 -9.48
CA VAL A 65 -9.86 2.87 -9.87
C VAL A 65 -10.92 2.31 -8.92
N ALA A 66 -10.75 2.52 -7.60
CA ALA A 66 -11.70 2.06 -6.59
C ALA A 66 -13.10 2.68 -6.76
N LEU A 67 -13.19 3.91 -7.26
CA LEU A 67 -14.47 4.57 -7.55
C LEU A 67 -15.24 3.93 -8.71
N VAL A 68 -14.55 3.23 -9.62
CA VAL A 68 -15.16 2.51 -10.76
C VAL A 68 -15.65 1.12 -10.37
N ILE A 69 -15.11 0.55 -9.30
CA ILE A 69 -15.41 -0.82 -8.84
C ILE A 69 -16.91 -1.04 -8.60
N PRO A 70 -17.66 -0.18 -7.87
CA PRO A 70 -19.09 -0.37 -7.62
C PRO A 70 -19.94 -0.41 -8.90
N VAL A 71 -19.57 0.40 -9.90
CA VAL A 71 -20.30 0.49 -11.19
C VAL A 71 -20.09 -0.77 -12.03
N VAL A 72 -18.88 -1.34 -12.00
CA VAL A 72 -18.59 -2.60 -12.69
C VAL A 72 -19.30 -3.77 -11.98
N LEU A 73 -19.32 -3.74 -10.65
CA LEU A 73 -19.96 -4.77 -9.83
C LEU A 73 -21.47 -4.83 -10.00
N SER A 74 -22.16 -3.68 -10.00
CA SER A 74 -23.62 -3.66 -10.22
C SER A 74 -23.98 -4.33 -11.54
N ARG A 75 -23.23 -4.06 -12.60
CA ARG A 75 -23.42 -4.66 -13.93
C ARG A 75 -23.13 -6.14 -13.98
N ILE A 76 -22.08 -6.59 -13.27
CA ILE A 76 -21.78 -8.02 -13.15
C ILE A 76 -22.95 -8.72 -12.47
N ILE A 77 -23.47 -8.17 -11.37
CA ILE A 77 -24.61 -8.73 -10.63
C ILE A 77 -25.86 -8.78 -11.50
N ASP A 78 -26.19 -7.69 -12.20
CA ASP A 78 -27.35 -7.63 -13.10
C ASP A 78 -27.24 -8.67 -14.23
N SER A 79 -26.07 -8.78 -14.87
CA SER A 79 -25.83 -9.75 -15.95
C SER A 79 -25.83 -11.22 -15.48
N LEU A 80 -25.48 -11.45 -14.21
CA LEU A 80 -25.54 -12.79 -13.61
C LEU A 80 -26.99 -13.15 -13.30
N ARG A 81 -27.80 -12.19 -12.82
CA ARG A 81 -29.20 -12.41 -12.47
C ARG A 81 -30.07 -12.82 -13.67
N GLU A 82 -29.77 -12.32 -14.87
CA GLU A 82 -30.49 -12.66 -16.10
C GLU A 82 -30.08 -14.02 -16.71
N ARG A 83 -29.01 -14.65 -16.21
CA ARG A 83 -28.47 -15.88 -16.78
C ARG A 83 -28.87 -17.10 -15.96
N ASN A 84 -29.06 -18.24 -16.63
CA ASN A 84 -29.46 -19.51 -15.98
C ASN A 84 -28.45 -20.03 -14.93
N TRP A 85 -27.22 -19.49 -14.90
CA TRP A 85 -26.18 -19.79 -13.90
C TRP A 85 -25.96 -18.65 -12.87
N GLY A 86 -26.93 -17.73 -12.76
CA GLY A 86 -26.83 -16.55 -11.90
C GLY A 86 -26.62 -16.85 -10.42
N THR A 87 -27.22 -17.93 -9.92
CA THR A 87 -27.06 -18.39 -8.52
C THR A 87 -25.64 -18.82 -8.20
N ILE A 88 -24.93 -19.48 -9.13
CA ILE A 88 -23.53 -19.86 -8.96
C ILE A 88 -22.63 -18.63 -9.03
N GLY A 89 -22.88 -17.73 -10.00
CA GLY A 89 -22.11 -16.49 -10.13
C GLY A 89 -22.23 -15.58 -8.90
N MET A 90 -23.44 -15.47 -8.33
CA MET A 90 -23.68 -14.69 -7.11
C MET A 90 -22.89 -15.24 -5.91
N ARG A 91 -22.80 -16.57 -5.76
CA ARG A 91 -22.00 -17.21 -4.71
C ARG A 91 -20.51 -16.90 -4.85
N VAL A 92 -19.98 -16.90 -6.08
CA VAL A 92 -18.59 -16.53 -6.35
C VAL A 92 -18.33 -15.06 -6.00
N VAL A 93 -19.25 -14.15 -6.31
CA VAL A 93 -19.14 -12.73 -5.92
C VAL A 93 -19.12 -12.57 -4.39
N ILE A 94 -20.00 -13.26 -3.67
CA ILE A 94 -20.04 -13.23 -2.21
C ILE A 94 -18.74 -13.77 -1.61
N LEU A 95 -18.23 -14.90 -2.11
CA LEU A 95 -16.96 -15.47 -1.67
C LEU A 95 -15.79 -14.53 -1.95
N PHE A 96 -15.80 -13.84 -3.10
CA PHE A 96 -14.78 -12.86 -3.46
C PHE A 96 -14.78 -11.66 -2.49
N PHE A 97 -15.94 -11.11 -2.14
CA PHE A 97 -16.01 -10.04 -1.13
C PHE A 97 -15.67 -10.53 0.27
N GLY A 98 -16.06 -11.75 0.63
CA GLY A 98 -15.63 -12.39 1.87
C GLY A 98 -14.11 -12.44 1.94
N TYR A 99 -13.47 -12.93 0.88
CA TYR A 99 -12.01 -12.96 0.77
C TYR A 99 -11.38 -11.57 0.85
N LEU A 100 -11.90 -10.56 0.15
CA LEU A 100 -11.43 -9.17 0.28
C LEU A 100 -11.54 -8.62 1.71
N GLY A 101 -12.63 -8.95 2.40
CA GLY A 101 -12.82 -8.59 3.81
C GLY A 101 -11.74 -9.23 4.68
N PHE A 102 -11.52 -10.53 4.55
CA PHE A 102 -10.48 -11.25 5.29
C PHE A 102 -9.05 -10.75 4.97
N ASP A 103 -8.76 -10.48 3.70
CA ASP A 103 -7.49 -9.94 3.23
C ASP A 103 -7.21 -8.54 3.84
N SER A 104 -8.24 -7.71 4.02
CA SER A 104 -8.08 -6.41 4.69
C SER A 104 -7.68 -6.51 6.17
N PHE A 105 -8.00 -7.63 6.86
CA PHE A 105 -7.62 -7.82 8.27
C PHE A 105 -6.25 -8.48 8.42
N VAL A 106 -5.77 -9.19 7.38
CA VAL A 106 -4.48 -9.88 7.40
C VAL A 106 -3.52 -9.13 6.48
N SER A 107 -2.75 -8.21 7.05
CA SER A 107 -1.73 -7.47 6.30
C SER A 107 -0.58 -8.39 5.86
N PHE A 108 -0.64 -8.90 4.63
CA PHE A 108 0.45 -9.63 3.95
C PHE A 108 1.62 -8.72 3.50
N GLY A 109 1.81 -7.56 4.13
CA GLY A 109 2.91 -6.66 3.85
C GLY A 109 4.25 -7.18 4.38
N ASP A 110 5.35 -6.55 3.94
CA ASP A 110 6.69 -6.91 4.39
C ASP A 110 6.78 -6.87 5.92
N SER A 111 7.33 -7.93 6.51
CA SER A 111 7.48 -8.04 7.96
C SER A 111 8.37 -6.92 8.46
N LYS A 112 7.84 -6.09 9.36
CA LYS A 112 8.62 -5.07 10.08
C LYS A 112 9.40 -5.67 11.25
N SER A 113 9.73 -6.96 11.19
CA SER A 113 10.46 -7.69 12.24
C SER A 113 11.80 -7.02 12.53
N PHE A 114 12.47 -6.51 11.49
CA PHE A 114 13.76 -5.82 11.62
C PHE A 114 13.75 -4.67 12.64
N VAL A 115 12.60 -4.01 12.85
CA VAL A 115 12.47 -2.94 13.85
C VAL A 115 12.58 -3.53 15.26
N PHE A 116 11.88 -4.63 15.51
CA PHE A 116 11.89 -5.31 16.80
C PHE A 116 13.22 -6.04 17.04
N ASP A 117 13.78 -6.67 16.00
CA ASP A 117 15.09 -7.31 16.06
C ASP A 117 16.19 -6.29 16.43
N SER A 118 16.11 -5.06 15.89
CA SER A 118 17.04 -3.97 16.22
C SER A 118 16.85 -3.46 17.65
N VAL A 119 15.60 -3.34 18.11
CA VAL A 119 15.29 -2.97 19.51
C VAL A 119 15.83 -4.02 20.48
N ASP A 120 15.63 -5.30 20.18
CA ASP A 120 16.14 -6.40 21.00
C ASP A 120 17.66 -6.41 21.04
N TRP A 121 18.33 -6.14 19.91
CA TRP A 121 19.78 -5.99 19.86
C TRP A 121 20.28 -4.83 20.72
N VAL A 122 19.63 -3.66 20.66
CA VAL A 122 19.99 -2.49 21.50
C VAL A 122 19.78 -2.80 22.99
N ASN A 123 18.71 -3.48 23.35
CA ASN A 123 18.37 -3.82 24.74
C ASN A 123 19.28 -4.92 25.32
N GLN A 124 19.87 -5.77 24.49
CA GLN A 124 20.85 -6.76 24.91
C GLN A 124 22.22 -6.16 25.27
N GLN A 125 22.50 -4.92 24.87
CA GLN A 125 23.74 -4.26 25.26
C GLN A 125 23.69 -3.76 26.72
N SER A 126 24.63 -4.28 27.51
CA SER A 126 24.71 -4.11 28.97
C SER A 126 25.10 -2.70 29.41
N GLU A 127 25.54 -1.84 28.49
CA GLU A 127 25.93 -0.47 28.82
C GLU A 127 24.67 0.42 28.93
N THR A 128 24.38 0.84 30.16
CA THR A 128 23.16 1.58 30.53
C THR A 128 23.23 3.07 30.17
N ASN A 129 24.40 3.58 29.77
CA ASN A 129 24.67 5.01 29.62
C ASN A 129 25.32 5.34 28.27
N VAL A 130 24.78 4.74 27.21
CA VAL A 130 25.27 4.89 25.84
C VAL A 130 24.18 5.55 25.01
N ASP A 131 24.58 6.56 24.25
CA ASP A 131 23.66 7.28 23.37
C ASP A 131 23.29 6.40 22.17
N LEU A 132 21.99 6.40 21.84
CA LEU A 132 21.46 5.69 20.68
C LEU A 132 21.24 6.67 19.53
N ILE A 133 21.99 6.48 18.45
CA ILE A 133 21.84 7.22 17.21
C ILE A 133 21.00 6.39 16.24
N THR A 134 19.75 6.78 16.03
CA THR A 134 18.83 6.10 15.11
C THR A 134 18.05 7.07 14.24
N ASN A 135 17.78 6.65 13.00
CA ASN A 135 16.91 7.38 12.06
C ASN A 135 15.46 6.86 12.07
N ASN A 136 15.14 5.95 12.99
CA ASN A 136 13.87 5.26 13.06
C ASN A 136 13.14 5.58 14.37
N HIS A 137 12.02 6.31 14.26
CA HIS A 137 11.16 6.66 15.39
C HIS A 137 10.69 5.44 16.20
N ALA A 138 10.43 4.31 15.55
CA ALA A 138 9.97 3.11 16.26
C ALA A 138 11.09 2.54 17.14
N ILE A 139 12.33 2.48 16.63
CA ILE A 139 13.48 2.03 17.41
C ILE A 139 13.75 3.00 18.56
N ALA A 140 13.73 4.31 18.30
CA ALA A 140 13.88 5.34 19.33
C ALA A 140 12.82 5.25 20.43
N TYR A 141 11.55 5.01 20.06
CA TYR A 141 10.45 4.88 21.01
C TYR A 141 10.54 3.60 21.84
N PHE A 142 10.75 2.45 21.21
CA PHE A 142 10.72 1.15 21.92
C PHE A 142 11.97 0.89 22.78
N THR A 143 13.10 1.51 22.46
CA THR A 143 14.32 1.42 23.28
C THR A 143 14.29 2.36 24.50
N GLY A 144 13.50 3.44 24.45
CA GLY A 144 13.41 4.42 25.54
C GLY A 144 14.71 5.19 25.82
N LYS A 145 15.74 5.04 24.97
CA LYS A 145 17.06 5.69 25.13
C LYS A 145 17.15 7.07 24.44
N VAL A 146 16.07 7.52 23.79
CA VAL A 146 16.02 8.80 23.07
C VAL A 146 14.87 9.64 23.62
N ASP A 147 15.20 10.74 24.30
CA ASP A 147 14.20 11.59 24.98
C ASP A 147 13.19 12.23 24.00
N ASN A 148 13.68 12.80 22.89
CA ASN A 148 12.85 13.42 21.85
C ASN A 148 12.69 12.47 20.64
N TYR A 149 12.26 11.24 20.90
CA TYR A 149 12.11 10.20 19.87
C TYR A 149 11.21 10.61 18.69
N ASP A 150 10.29 11.55 18.92
CA ASP A 150 9.36 12.12 17.94
C ASP A 150 10.03 13.10 16.96
N LYS A 151 11.17 13.68 17.36
CA LYS A 151 11.96 14.63 16.57
C LYS A 151 13.19 14.01 15.92
N THR A 152 13.37 12.70 16.02
CA THR A 152 14.50 12.02 15.36
C THR A 152 14.44 12.26 13.85
N GLN A 153 15.58 12.64 13.29
CA GLN A 153 15.63 12.93 11.86
C GLN A 153 15.65 11.62 11.08
N ARG A 154 14.90 11.60 9.97
CA ARG A 154 14.83 10.43 9.08
C ARG A 154 16.15 10.13 8.37
N PHE A 155 17.04 11.12 8.33
CA PHE A 155 18.40 10.99 7.82
C PHE A 155 19.36 11.43 8.92
N LEU A 156 20.40 10.62 9.15
CA LEU A 156 21.48 11.01 10.04
C LEU A 156 22.29 12.12 9.37
N THR A 157 22.64 13.14 10.14
CA THR A 157 23.50 14.24 9.69
C THR A 157 24.97 13.86 9.86
N GLU A 158 25.85 14.43 9.03
CA GLU A 158 27.29 14.22 9.15
C GLU A 158 27.82 14.60 10.53
N ASP A 159 27.31 15.70 11.09
CA ASP A 159 27.67 16.14 12.44
C ASP A 159 27.32 15.10 13.52
N GLN A 160 26.21 14.36 13.38
CA GLN A 160 25.85 13.31 14.32
C GLN A 160 26.79 12.11 14.24
N ILE A 161 27.31 11.81 13.06
CA ILE A 161 28.25 10.70 12.85
C ILE A 161 29.65 11.08 13.35
N ILE A 162 30.08 12.32 13.10
CA ILE A 162 31.40 12.81 13.49
C ILE A 162 31.50 13.03 15.00
N ASN A 163 30.42 13.46 15.66
CA ASN A 163 30.40 13.72 17.10
C ASN A 163 30.07 12.47 17.95
N ALA A 164 29.79 11.33 17.31
CA ALA A 164 29.52 10.08 18.01
C ALA A 164 30.71 9.67 18.89
N GLN A 165 30.43 9.27 20.12
CA GLN A 165 31.43 8.82 21.08
C GLN A 165 31.78 7.34 20.86
N PRO A 166 32.98 6.91 21.30
CA PRO A 166 33.29 5.49 21.38
C PRO A 166 32.23 4.77 22.25
N ASN A 167 31.69 3.68 21.71
CA ASN A 167 30.59 2.86 22.23
C ASN A 167 29.16 3.27 21.83
N ASP A 168 28.94 4.44 21.21
CA ASP A 168 27.59 4.83 20.74
C ASP A 168 26.95 3.78 19.81
N LEU A 169 25.65 3.56 20.00
CA LEU A 169 24.90 2.53 19.26
C LEU A 169 24.25 3.14 18.01
N PHE A 170 24.37 2.45 16.88
CA PHE A 170 23.72 2.82 15.63
C PHE A 170 22.65 1.78 15.27
N ALA A 171 21.41 2.24 15.03
CA ALA A 171 20.27 1.38 14.68
C ALA A 171 19.30 2.02 13.69
#